data_AF-A0A4S2B299-F1
#
_entry.id   AF-A0A4S2B299-F1
#
_cell.length_a   1.000
_cell.length_b   1.000
_cell.length_c   1.000
_cell.angle_alpha   90.00
_cell.angle_beta   90.00
_cell.angle_gamma   90.00
#
_symmetry.space_group_name_H-M   'P 1'
#
loop_
_entity.id
_entity.type
_entity.pdbx_description
1 polymer ?
#
loop_
_entity_poly.entity_id
_entity_poly.type
_entity_poly.pdbx_seq_one_letter_code
_entity_poly.pdbx_strand_id
1 'polypeptide(L)' 'MSKRTIQIDVIGPVEGTDLMKCKLYVDGRVCVIGMSRYDYEELMREKVFIRDGKSVDSAGVINTTNTFVEED' A
#
# COMPACT_ATOMS: atom_id res chain seq x y z
N MET A 1 5.29 21.57 14.00
CA MET A 1 4.27 20.93 13.13
C MET A 1 4.21 19.46 13.51
N SER A 2 3.07 18.78 13.42
CA SER A 2 3.04 17.31 13.59
C SER A 2 3.76 16.66 12.42
N LYS A 3 4.62 15.67 12.68
CA LYS A 3 5.26 14.86 11.65
C LYS A 3 4.22 14.17 10.79
N ARG A 4 4.40 14.16 9.47
CA ARG A 4 3.48 13.43 8.58
C ARG A 4 3.64 11.93 8.75
N THR A 5 2.54 11.22 8.56
CA THR A 5 2.50 9.76 8.58
C THR A 5 1.97 9.24 7.25
N ILE A 6 2.54 8.14 6.76
CA ILE A 6 2.06 7.47 5.55
C ILE A 6 1.92 5.95 5.75
N GLN A 7 0.90 5.37 5.13
CA GLN A 7 0.73 3.92 5.02
C GLN A 7 0.11 3.58 3.66
N ILE A 8 0.48 2.45 3.09
CA ILE A 8 -0.10 1.94 1.85
C ILE A 8 -0.77 0.60 2.14
N ASP A 9 -2.06 0.51 1.88
CA ASP A 9 -2.76 -0.78 1.76
C ASP A 9 -2.94 -1.12 0.29
N VAL A 10 -2.63 -2.35 -0.10
CA VAL A 10 -2.87 -2.87 -1.44
C VAL A 10 -4.17 -3.66 -1.43
N ILE A 11 -5.19 -3.20 -2.16
CA ILE A 11 -6.47 -3.91 -2.29
C ILE A 11 -6.30 -5.11 -3.23
N GLY A 12 -5.65 -4.90 -4.37
CA GLY A 12 -5.46 -5.94 -5.38
C GLY A 12 -5.33 -5.39 -6.80
N PRO A 13 -5.22 -6.27 -7.81
CA PRO A 13 -5.11 -5.85 -9.21
C PRO A 13 -6.38 -5.16 -9.71
N VAL A 14 -6.22 -4.20 -10.62
CA VAL A 14 -7.31 -3.60 -11.38
C VAL A 14 -7.46 -4.36 -12.69
N GLU A 15 -8.63 -4.97 -12.88
CA GLU A 15 -8.94 -5.80 -14.06
C GLU A 15 -8.70 -5.05 -15.37
N GLY A 16 -8.06 -5.73 -16.34
CA GLY A 16 -7.76 -5.17 -17.66
C GLY A 16 -6.61 -4.15 -17.69
N THR A 17 -5.86 -3.99 -16.59
CA THR A 17 -4.71 -3.07 -16.52
C THR A 17 -3.53 -3.70 -15.78
N ASP A 18 -2.35 -3.11 -15.91
CA ASP A 18 -1.16 -3.45 -15.11
C ASP A 18 -1.08 -2.66 -13.79
N LEU A 19 -2.21 -2.20 -13.26
CA LEU A 19 -2.27 -1.43 -12.02
C LEU A 19 -2.76 -2.29 -10.84
N MET A 20 -2.22 -1.99 -9.68
CA MET A 20 -2.65 -2.41 -8.36
C MET A 20 -3.43 -1.25 -7.73
N LYS A 21 -4.67 -1.52 -7.32
CA LYS A 21 -5.50 -0.58 -6.57
C LYS A 21 -5.01 -0.51 -5.13
N CYS A 22 -4.71 0.68 -4.65
CA CYS A 22 -4.18 0.90 -3.31
C CYS A 22 -4.95 1.99 -2.58
N LYS A 23 -4.89 1.95 -1.25
CA LYS A 23 -5.26 3.07 -0.36
C LYS A 23 -3.98 3.67 0.17
N LEU A 24 -3.76 4.95 -0.09
CA LEU A 24 -2.72 5.73 0.54
C LEU A 24 -3.34 6.49 1.72
N TYR A 25 -2.82 6.25 2.92
CA TYR A 25 -3.15 7.02 4.10
C TYR A 25 -2.10 8.09 4.31
N VAL A 26 -2.54 9.33 4.53
CA VAL A 26 -1.69 10.46 4.92
C VAL A 26 -2.35 11.12 6.13
N ASP A 27 -1.70 11.07 7.29
CA ASP A 27 -2.23 11.62 8.55
C ASP A 27 -3.66 11.12 8.86
N GLY A 28 -3.89 9.82 8.63
CA GLY A 28 -5.19 9.17 8.81
C GLY A 28 -6.23 9.45 7.72
N ARG A 29 -5.95 10.34 6.75
CA ARG A 29 -6.83 10.58 5.60
C ARG A 29 -6.50 9.61 4.48
N VAL A 30 -7.53 9.09 3.81
CA VAL A 30 -7.37 8.08 2.77
C VAL A 30 -7.62 8.63 1.37
N CYS A 31 -6.77 8.24 0.42
CA CYS A 31 -6.98 8.42 -1.01
C CYS A 31 -6.79 7.08 -1.73
N VAL A 32 -7.52 6.85 -2.82
CA VAL A 32 -7.33 5.68 -3.69
C VAL A 32 -6.35 6.05 -4.79
N ILE A 33 -5.28 5.27 -4.92
CA ILE A 33 -4.25 5.45 -5.94
C ILE A 33 -4.04 4.16 -6.74
N GLY A 34 -3.44 4.29 -7.93
CA GLY A 34 -2.91 3.16 -8.70
C GLY A 34 -1.40 3.07 -8.50
N MET A 35 -0.89 1.86 -8.28
CA MET A 35 0.53 1.53 -8.31
C MET A 35 0.76 0.53 -9.44
N SER A 36 1.85 0.61 -10.19
CA SER A 36 2.07 -0.42 -11.23
C SER A 36 2.30 -1.79 -10.57
N ARG A 37 1.94 -2.87 -11.28
CA ARG A 37 2.24 -4.24 -10.81
C ARG A 37 3.74 -4.44 -10.62
N TYR A 38 4.57 -3.86 -11.50
CA TYR A 38 6.02 -3.89 -11.37
C TYR A 38 6.49 -3.26 -10.05
N ASP A 39 6.03 -2.05 -9.75
CA ASP A 39 6.42 -1.36 -8.50
C ASP A 39 5.94 -2.13 -7.27
N TYR A 40 4.74 -2.72 -7.31
CA TYR A 40 4.24 -3.58 -6.24
C TYR A 40 5.19 -4.77 -5.98
N GLU A 41 5.63 -5.45 -7.05
CA GLU A 41 6.55 -6.59 -6.94
C GLU A 41 7.93 -6.19 -6.44
N GLU A 42 8.45 -5.03 -6.85
CA GLU A 42 9.72 -4.50 -6.33
C GLU A 42 9.60 -4.15 -4.84
N LEU A 43 8.54 -3.47 -4.42
CA LEU A 43 8.30 -3.16 -3.01
C LEU A 43 8.08 -4.42 -2.15
N MET A 44 7.53 -5.48 -2.73
CA MET A 44 7.47 -6.81 -2.11
C MET A 44 8.88 -7.39 -1.91
N ARG A 45 9.75 -7.30 -2.93
CA ARG A 45 11.15 -7.78 -2.85
C ARG A 45 11.94 -7.01 -1.79
N GLU A 46 11.74 -5.71 -1.69
CA GLU A 46 12.36 -4.83 -0.69
C GLU A 46 11.74 -4.96 0.72
N LYS A 47 10.73 -5.82 0.90
CA LYS A 47 10.05 -6.06 2.19
C LYS A 47 9.45 -4.80 2.81
N VAL A 48 9.03 -3.86 1.97
CA VAL A 48 8.27 -2.66 2.38
C VAL A 48 6.90 -3.06 2.94
N PHE A 49 6.33 -4.10 2.35
CA PHE A 49 5.08 -4.72 2.76
C PHE A 49 5.29 -5.77 3.85
N ILE A 50 4.35 -5.86 4.79
CA ILE A 50 4.43 -6.77 5.94
C ILE A 50 3.63 -8.07 5.76
N ARG A 51 2.95 -8.26 4.62
CA ARG A 51 2.21 -9.49 4.27
C ARG A 51 2.70 -10.06 2.94
N ASP A 52 2.27 -11.28 2.64
CA ASP A 52 2.73 -12.04 1.45
C ASP A 52 1.92 -11.77 0.17
N GLY A 53 0.84 -10.99 0.24
CA GLY A 53 -0.02 -10.68 -0.90
C GLY A 53 -0.93 -11.81 -1.38
N LYS A 54 -0.97 -12.96 -0.70
CA LYS A 54 -1.73 -14.15 -1.15
C LYS A 54 -3.14 -14.24 -0.61
N SER A 55 -3.38 -13.64 0.56
CA SER A 55 -4.66 -13.69 1.27
C SER A 55 -5.25 -12.29 1.40
N VAL A 56 -6.57 -12.21 1.35
CA VAL A 56 -7.31 -10.98 1.67
C VAL A 56 -7.62 -11.00 3.17
N ASP A 57 -7.36 -9.90 3.87
CA ASP A 57 -7.76 -9.77 5.28
C ASP A 57 -9.21 -9.26 5.44
N SER A 58 -9.64 -9.06 6.68
CA SER A 58 -10.98 -8.54 7.00
C SER A 58 -11.21 -7.11 6.51
N ALA A 59 -10.16 -6.34 6.21
CA ALA A 59 -10.26 -4.99 5.65
C ALA A 59 -10.32 -4.98 4.11
N GLY A 60 -10.28 -6.16 3.48
CA GLY A 60 -10.33 -6.31 2.03
C GLY A 60 -9.00 -5.97 1.34
N VAL A 61 -7.88 -6.08 2.04
CA VAL A 61 -6.55 -5.78 1.49
C VAL A 61 -5.69 -7.03 1.43
N ILE A 62 -4.89 -7.16 0.38
CA ILE A 62 -3.93 -8.27 0.20
C ILE A 62 -2.59 -7.97 0.85
N ASN A 63 -2.27 -6.68 1.01
CA ASN A 63 -1.03 -6.26 1.62
C ASN A 63 -1.13 -4.90 2.31
N THR A 64 -0.19 -4.64 3.22
CA THR A 64 -0.06 -3.37 3.93
C THR A 64 1.40 -3.09 4.25
N THR A 65 1.78 -1.83 4.33
CA THR A 65 3.05 -1.40 4.91
C THR A 65 2.92 -1.20 6.41
N ASN A 66 4.06 -0.98 7.10
CA ASN A 66 4.03 -0.26 8.36
C ASN A 66 3.57 1.20 8.13
N THR A 67 3.20 1.89 9.20
CA THR A 67 3.07 3.35 9.17
C THR A 67 4.47 3.97 9.21
N PHE A 68 4.85 4.68 8.15
CA PHE A 68 6.07 5.49 8.11
C PHE A 68 5.80 6.86 8.71
N VAL A 69 6.82 7.43 9.35
CA VAL A 69 6.78 8.75 9.96
C VAL A 69 7.86 9.60 9.32
N GLU A 70 7.50 10.81 8.91
CA GLU A 70 8.43 11.81 8.36
C GLU A 70 9.59 12.06 9.35
N GLU A 71 10.82 12.01 8.84
CA GLU A 71 12.01 12.40 9.60
C GLU A 71 12.14 13.94 9.66
N ASP A 72 12.91 14.44 10.63
CA ASP A 72 13.12 15.89 10.81
C ASP A 72 14.10 16.49 9.78
#